data_AF-A0A5N8YNZ1-F1
#
_entry.id   AF-A0A5N8YNZ1-F1
#
_cell.length_a   1.000
_cell.length_b   1.000
_cell.length_c   1.000
_cell.angle_alpha   90.00
_cell.angle_beta   90.00
_cell.angle_gamma   90.00
#
_symmetry.space_group_name_H-M   'P 1'
#
loop_
_entity.id
_entity.type
_entity.pdbx_description
1 polymer ?
#
loop_
_entity_poly.entity_id
_entity_poly.type
_entity_poly.pdbx_seq_one_letter_code
_entity_poly.pdbx_strand_id
1 'polypeptide(L)'
;MRLFHRTSSEAATLILRDGFKDRSDPTGTNLGFYGQIPEIKAVWFADVSLDGDEGRLLLLEIPDEAAQKVDKTVRMGLWGRSSLVVKSNAQNGPSGVVEERKPYQQYIIPAEIANQYGPPTDITDLADLF
;
A
#
# COMPACT_ATOMS: atom_id res chain seq x y z
N MET A 1 -8.00 1.94 11.16
CA MET A 1 -7.60 2.93 10.13
C MET A 1 -8.32 2.63 8.84
N ARG A 2 -8.50 3.70 8.06
CA ARG A 2 -8.98 3.63 6.68
C ARG A 2 -7.77 3.59 5.76
N LEU A 3 -7.70 2.56 4.95
CA LEU A 3 -6.62 2.35 4.00
C LEU A 3 -7.16 2.40 2.58
N PHE A 4 -6.50 3.19 1.75
CA PHE A 4 -6.90 3.50 0.40
C PHE A 4 -5.99 2.79 -0.58
N HIS A 5 -6.59 2.07 -1.53
CA HIS A 5 -5.91 1.40 -2.62
C HIS A 5 -6.44 1.93 -3.95
N ARG A 6 -5.56 2.57 -4.73
CA ARG A 6 -5.91 3.07 -6.06
C ARG A 6 -5.44 2.10 -7.13
N THR A 7 -6.30 1.79 -8.08
CA THR A 7 -6.03 0.80 -9.12
C THR A 7 -6.87 1.04 -10.38
N SER A 8 -6.59 0.34 -11.48
CA SER A 8 -7.39 0.48 -12.71
C SER A 8 -8.81 -0.07 -12.53
N SER A 9 -9.77 0.40 -13.33
CA SER A 9 -11.16 -0.08 -13.27
C SER A 9 -11.28 -1.60 -13.47
N GLU A 10 -10.46 -2.17 -14.34
CA GLU A 10 -10.41 -3.62 -14.57
C GLU A 10 -9.90 -4.37 -13.33
N ALA A 11 -8.80 -3.89 -12.73
CA ALA A 11 -8.23 -4.48 -11.53
C ALA A 11 -9.17 -4.33 -10.33
N ALA A 12 -9.85 -3.19 -10.19
CA ALA A 12 -10.84 -2.97 -9.15
C ALA A 12 -12.01 -3.95 -9.28
N THR A 13 -12.51 -4.19 -10.50
CA THR A 13 -13.56 -5.18 -10.74
C THR A 13 -13.13 -6.59 -10.30
N LEU A 14 -11.88 -6.97 -10.59
CA LEU A 14 -11.33 -8.24 -10.13
C LEU A 14 -11.15 -8.30 -8.62
N ILE A 15 -10.70 -7.22 -7.98
CA ILE A 15 -10.49 -7.15 -6.54
C ILE A 15 -11.83 -7.21 -5.78
N LEU A 16 -12.85 -6.51 -6.26
CA LEU A 16 -14.19 -6.53 -5.66
C LEU A 16 -14.85 -7.91 -5.78
N ARG A 17 -14.55 -8.66 -6.84
CA ARG A 17 -15.09 -10.01 -7.08
C ARG A 17 -14.31 -11.12 -6.37
N ASP A 18 -12.99 -11.11 -6.49
CA ASP A 18 -12.10 -12.21 -6.09
C ASP A 18 -11.26 -11.90 -4.85
N GLY A 19 -11.34 -10.66 -4.32
CA GLY A 19 -10.44 -10.15 -3.29
C GLY A 19 -9.10 -9.66 -3.85
N PHE A 20 -8.30 -9.08 -2.95
CA PHE A 20 -6.92 -8.69 -3.23
C PHE A 20 -6.06 -9.89 -3.64
N LYS A 21 -5.03 -9.63 -4.45
CA LYS A 21 -4.01 -10.61 -4.83
C LYS A 21 -2.64 -9.98 -4.67
N ASP A 22 -1.70 -10.72 -4.10
CA ASP A 22 -0.31 -10.27 -4.00
C ASP A 22 0.22 -9.99 -5.41
N ARG A 23 0.72 -8.78 -5.62
CA ARG A 23 1.46 -8.43 -6.82
C ARG A 23 2.84 -7.94 -6.44
N SER A 24 3.78 -8.35 -7.27
CA SER A 24 5.11 -7.77 -7.40
C SER A 24 4.99 -6.28 -7.68
N ASP A 25 5.77 -5.45 -7.00
CA ASP A 25 5.88 -4.04 -7.35
C ASP A 25 6.54 -3.90 -8.74
N PRO A 26 5.80 -3.48 -9.78
CA PRO A 26 6.29 -3.49 -11.16
C PRO A 26 7.47 -2.54 -11.38
N THR A 27 7.71 -1.61 -10.47
CA THR A 27 8.82 -0.66 -10.55
C THR A 27 10.16 -1.28 -10.15
N GLY A 28 10.15 -2.44 -9.48
CA GLY A 28 11.33 -2.99 -8.81
C GLY A 28 11.90 -2.05 -7.73
N THR A 29 11.20 -0.96 -7.39
CA THR A 29 11.60 -0.02 -6.35
C THR A 29 11.05 -0.48 -5.01
N ASN A 30 11.73 -1.44 -4.39
CA ASN A 30 11.51 -1.73 -2.98
C ASN A 30 11.98 -0.53 -2.14
N LEU A 31 11.18 0.54 -2.02
CA LEU A 31 11.48 1.73 -1.20
C LEU A 31 12.82 2.40 -1.55
N GLY A 32 13.17 2.43 -2.84
CA GLY A 32 14.45 2.96 -3.33
C GLY A 32 15.61 1.98 -3.30
N PHE A 33 15.40 0.74 -2.85
CA PHE A 33 16.42 -0.32 -2.83
C PHE A 33 16.33 -1.22 -4.08
N TYR A 34 16.82 -0.69 -5.21
CA TYR A 34 16.86 -1.40 -6.49
C TYR A 34 17.68 -2.70 -6.41
N GLY A 35 17.03 -3.84 -6.64
CA GLY A 35 17.68 -5.16 -6.75
C GLY A 35 18.42 -5.67 -5.50
N GLN A 36 18.42 -4.89 -4.41
CA GLN A 36 19.11 -5.20 -3.16
C GLN A 36 18.21 -5.98 -2.19
N ILE A 37 16.90 -5.84 -2.37
CA ILE A 37 15.88 -6.47 -1.55
C ILE A 37 15.04 -7.34 -2.50
N PRO A 38 14.71 -8.59 -2.14
CA PRO A 38 13.75 -9.39 -2.88
C PRO A 38 12.46 -8.59 -3.10
N GLU A 39 11.88 -8.74 -4.29
CA GLU A 39 10.65 -8.06 -4.64
C GLU A 39 9.53 -8.36 -3.64
N ILE A 40 8.99 -7.31 -3.00
CA ILE A 40 7.89 -7.47 -2.06
C ILE A 40 6.62 -7.76 -2.85
N LYS A 41 5.97 -8.89 -2.54
CA LYS A 41 4.70 -9.32 -3.14
C LYS A 41 3.59 -9.11 -2.12
N ALA A 42 2.81 -8.04 -2.30
CA ALA A 42 1.76 -7.64 -1.39
C ALA A 42 0.83 -6.62 -2.06
N VAL A 43 -0.06 -6.01 -1.29
CA VAL A 43 -0.89 -4.89 -1.73
C VAL A 43 -0.47 -3.61 -1.02
N TRP A 44 -0.36 -2.54 -1.80
CA TRP A 44 0.00 -1.21 -1.34
C TRP A 44 -1.24 -0.41 -0.97
N PHE A 45 -1.21 0.21 0.20
CA PHE A 45 -2.25 1.08 0.71
C PHE A 45 -1.66 2.41 1.17
N ALA A 46 -2.46 3.47 1.11
CA ALA A 46 -2.17 4.75 1.74
C ALA A 46 -3.19 5.00 2.87
N ASP A 47 -2.82 5.77 3.89
CA ASP A 47 -3.74 6.25 4.94
C ASP A 47 -4.55 7.49 4.54
N VAL A 48 -4.30 8.02 3.35
CA VAL A 48 -5.08 9.09 2.72
C VAL A 48 -5.57 8.66 1.35
N SER A 49 -6.70 9.22 0.92
CA SER A 49 -7.12 9.25 -0.48
C SER A 49 -6.02 9.95 -1.29
N LEU A 50 -5.35 9.21 -2.16
CA LEU A 50 -4.38 9.80 -3.09
C LEU A 50 -5.13 10.32 -4.32
N ASP A 51 -5.09 11.63 -4.51
CA ASP A 51 -5.55 12.28 -5.73
C ASP A 51 -4.81 11.72 -6.93
N GLY A 52 -5.56 11.55 -8.01
CA GLY A 52 -5.09 10.98 -9.25
C GLY A 52 -6.21 11.05 -10.27
N ASP A 53 -5.82 11.07 -11.54
CA ASP A 53 -6.73 11.44 -12.61
C ASP A 53 -7.45 10.21 -13.20
N GLU A 54 -6.96 9.00 -12.89
CA GLU A 54 -7.45 7.76 -13.51
C GLU A 54 -7.55 6.60 -12.50
N GLY A 55 -8.51 5.70 -12.73
CA GLY A 55 -8.74 4.49 -11.93
C GLY A 55 -9.82 4.61 -10.86
N ARG A 56 -9.97 3.55 -10.06
CA ARG A 56 -10.89 3.45 -8.94
C ARG A 56 -10.18 3.53 -7.60
N LEU A 57 -10.86 4.10 -6.62
CA LEU A 57 -10.41 4.20 -5.24
C LEU A 57 -11.14 3.18 -4.38
N LEU A 58 -10.39 2.23 -3.83
CA LEU A 58 -10.89 1.20 -2.95
C LEU A 58 -10.51 1.51 -1.50
N LEU A 59 -11.47 1.35 -0.58
CA LEU A 59 -11.30 1.53 0.84
C LEU A 59 -11.31 0.19 1.57
N LEU A 60 -10.33 -0.02 2.44
CA LEU A 60 -10.27 -1.14 3.38
C LEU A 60 -10.17 -0.60 4.81
N GLU A 61 -11.02 -1.11 5.71
CA GLU A 61 -10.95 -0.78 7.13
C GLU A 61 -10.22 -1.91 7.88
N ILE A 62 -9.08 -1.58 8.49
CA ILE A 62 -8.25 -2.53 9.24
C ILE A 62 -7.82 -1.90 10.57
N PRO A 63 -7.72 -2.65 11.68
CA PRO A 63 -7.20 -2.12 12.94
C PRO A 63 -5.77 -1.58 12.80
N ASP A 64 -5.48 -0.46 13.47
CA ASP A 64 -4.21 0.24 13.30
C ASP A 64 -3.00 -0.63 13.65
N GLU A 65 -3.11 -1.32 14.78
CA GLU A 65 -2.08 -2.24 15.27
C GLU A 65 -1.81 -3.37 14.28
N ALA A 66 -2.86 -3.86 13.60
CA ALA A 66 -2.73 -4.93 12.62
C ALA A 66 -2.01 -4.44 11.36
N ALA A 67 -2.42 -3.29 10.81
CA ALA A 67 -1.76 -2.71 9.65
C ALA A 67 -0.29 -2.39 9.91
N GLN A 68 0.03 -1.75 11.04
CA GLN A 68 1.41 -1.42 11.42
C GLN A 68 2.27 -2.66 11.65
N LYS A 69 1.74 -3.67 12.36
CA LYS A 69 2.46 -4.91 12.63
C LYS A 69 2.76 -5.65 11.34
N VAL A 70 1.77 -5.78 10.46
CA VAL A 70 1.91 -6.52 9.19
C VAL A 70 2.87 -5.80 8.25
N ASP A 71 2.72 -4.49 8.07
CA ASP A 71 3.65 -3.68 7.26
C ASP A 71 5.09 -3.82 7.76
N LYS A 72 5.30 -3.70 9.08
CA LYS A 72 6.61 -3.92 9.68
C LYS A 72 7.12 -5.34 9.45
N THR A 73 6.29 -6.36 9.63
CA THR A 73 6.68 -7.77 9.41
C THR A 73 7.07 -8.04 7.96
N VAL A 74 6.33 -7.49 6.99
CA VAL A 74 6.63 -7.61 5.56
C VAL A 74 7.94 -6.89 5.24
N ARG A 75 8.07 -5.63 5.65
CA ARG A 75 9.30 -4.85 5.45
C ARG A 75 10.49 -5.50 6.12
N MET A 76 10.32 -6.12 7.28
CA MET A 76 11.40 -6.81 7.99
C MET A 76 11.78 -8.16 7.36
N GLY A 77 11.01 -8.65 6.39
CA GLY A 77 11.22 -9.96 5.78
C GLY A 77 10.74 -11.15 6.58
N LEU A 78 9.98 -10.88 7.63
CA LEU A 78 9.52 -11.88 8.58
C LEU A 78 8.18 -12.49 8.15
N TRP A 79 7.56 -11.97 7.07
CA TRP A 79 6.44 -12.62 6.40
C TRP A 79 6.97 -13.71 5.46
N GLY A 80 6.38 -14.91 5.50
CA GLY A 80 6.90 -16.19 4.97
C GLY A 80 7.16 -16.33 3.45
N ARG A 81 7.53 -15.26 2.77
CA ARG A 81 7.94 -15.20 1.36
C ARG A 81 9.12 -14.22 1.22
N SER A 82 10.20 -14.50 1.96
CA SER A 82 11.56 -13.92 1.87
C SER A 82 11.69 -12.42 1.58
N SER A 83 12.07 -11.64 2.59
CA SER A 83 12.90 -10.44 2.37
C SER A 83 13.51 -9.91 3.67
N LEU A 84 14.38 -10.68 4.33
CA LEU A 84 15.12 -10.23 5.52
C LEU A 84 15.68 -8.81 5.33
N VAL A 85 15.33 -7.91 6.26
CA VAL A 85 15.91 -6.56 6.45
C VAL A 85 16.92 -6.61 7.61
N VAL A 86 17.97 -5.78 7.64
CA VAL A 86 18.04 -4.48 8.35
C VAL A 86 19.28 -3.71 7.91
N LYS A 87 19.15 -2.43 7.53
CA LYS A 87 19.72 -1.28 8.28
C LYS A 87 19.26 0.07 7.71
N SER A 88 18.73 0.89 8.61
CA SER A 88 18.43 2.32 8.47
C SER A 88 19.71 3.17 8.36
N ASN A 89 19.71 4.21 7.51
CA ASN A 89 19.88 5.60 7.97
C ASN A 89 19.78 6.66 6.87
N ALA A 90 19.36 7.84 7.34
CA ALA A 90 19.62 9.19 6.83
C ALA A 90 18.76 9.69 5.66
N GLN A 91 17.68 10.38 6.06
CA GLN A 91 17.25 11.62 5.42
C GLN A 91 18.47 12.50 5.11
N ASN A 92 18.67 12.86 3.84
CA ASN A 92 19.36 14.10 3.46
C ASN A 92 19.09 14.43 1.98
N GLY A 93 18.24 15.43 1.75
CA GLY A 93 17.98 16.04 0.44
C GLY A 93 16.97 17.17 0.58
N PRO A 94 17.22 18.37 0.04
CA PRO A 94 16.74 19.63 0.60
C PRO A 94 15.28 19.94 0.28
N SER A 95 14.63 20.64 1.22
CA SER A 95 13.36 21.33 1.05
C SER A 95 13.36 22.20 -0.21
N GLY A 96 12.72 21.70 -1.25
CA GLY A 96 12.25 22.47 -2.40
C GLY A 96 10.74 22.56 -2.33
N VAL A 97 10.22 23.78 -2.43
CA VAL A 97 8.80 24.16 -2.37
C VAL A 97 7.94 23.23 -3.24
N VAL A 98 7.10 22.43 -2.60
CA VAL A 98 6.02 21.66 -3.23
C VAL A 98 4.82 21.84 -2.29
N GLU A 99 3.65 22.16 -2.85
CA GLU A 99 2.37 22.19 -2.13
C GLU A 99 2.34 21.10 -1.05
N GLU A 100 1.91 21.44 0.17
CA GLU A 100 1.84 20.51 1.30
C GLU A 100 0.98 19.29 0.94
N ARG A 101 1.57 18.31 0.24
CA ARG A 101 1.09 16.94 0.19
C ARG A 101 1.06 16.54 1.65
N LYS A 102 -0.15 16.37 2.21
CA LYS A 102 -0.32 15.84 3.55
C LYS A 102 0.67 14.69 3.72
N PRO A 103 1.50 14.69 4.76
CA PRO A 103 2.41 13.57 4.98
C PRO A 103 1.54 12.32 5.09
N TYR A 104 1.65 11.45 4.09
CA TYR A 104 0.89 10.20 4.04
C TYR A 104 1.84 9.03 4.26
N GLN A 105 1.32 8.01 4.93
CA GLN A 105 2.04 6.78 5.17
C GLN A 105 1.53 5.71 4.22
N GLN A 106 2.47 5.03 3.56
CA GLN A 106 2.16 3.84 2.79
C GLN A 106 2.35 2.59 3.64
N TYR A 107 1.42 1.66 3.50
CA TYR A 107 1.39 0.36 4.16
C TYR A 107 1.44 -0.75 3.12
N ILE A 108 2.22 -1.78 3.42
CA ILE A 108 2.33 -2.97 2.59
C ILE A 108 1.69 -4.14 3.35
N ILE A 109 0.55 -4.61 2.85
CA ILE A 109 -0.24 -5.66 3.50
C ILE A 109 -0.41 -6.82 2.53
N PRO A 110 -0.05 -8.06 2.90
CA PRO A 110 -0.29 -9.23 2.07
C PRO A 110 -1.79 -9.38 1.78
N ALA A 111 -2.13 -9.79 0.57
CA ALA A 111 -3.50 -9.99 0.15
C ALA A 111 -4.26 -10.95 1.06
N GLU A 112 -3.60 -12.02 1.52
CA GLU A 112 -4.16 -12.97 2.49
C GLU A 112 -4.68 -12.25 3.75
N ILE A 113 -3.95 -11.25 4.23
CA ILE A 113 -4.32 -10.50 5.43
C ILE A 113 -5.35 -9.43 5.10
N ALA A 114 -5.17 -8.69 4.01
CA ALA A 114 -6.14 -7.68 3.59
C ALA A 114 -7.55 -8.29 3.41
N ASN A 115 -7.63 -9.48 2.80
CA ASN A 115 -8.89 -10.19 2.56
C ASN A 115 -9.58 -10.70 3.84
N GLN A 116 -8.88 -10.78 4.98
CA GLN A 116 -9.50 -11.14 6.27
C GLN A 116 -10.39 -10.03 6.83
N TYR A 117 -10.19 -8.78 6.39
CA TYR A 117 -10.96 -7.63 6.86
C TYR A 117 -12.17 -7.32 5.96
N GLY A 118 -12.48 -8.23 5.02
CA GLY A 118 -13.63 -8.14 4.13
C GLY A 118 -13.30 -7.60 2.75
N PRO A 119 -14.28 -7.61 1.83
CA PRO A 119 -14.10 -6.99 0.52
C PRO A 119 -13.92 -5.49 0.69
N PRO A 120 -13.03 -4.85 -0.07
CA PRO A 120 -12.90 -3.41 -0.03
C PRO A 120 -14.17 -2.74 -0.57
N THR A 121 -14.41 -1.50 -0.14
CA THR A 121 -15.52 -0.68 -0.63
C THR A 121 -15.03 0.20 -1.77
N ASP A 122 -15.75 0.22 -2.89
CA ASP A 122 -15.51 1.17 -3.98
C ASP A 122 -16.04 2.54 -3.56
N ILE A 123 -15.14 3.51 -3.37
CA ILE A 123 -15.46 4.88 -2.97
C ILE A 123 -15.06 5.89 -4.05
N THR A 124 -14.92 5.43 -5.30
CA THR A 124 -14.49 6.28 -6.42
C THR A 124 -15.37 7.52 -6.57
N ASP A 125 -16.69 7.37 -6.47
CA ASP A 125 -17.66 8.47 -6.56
C ASP A 125 -17.76 9.32 -5.27
N LEU A 126 -17.04 8.94 -4.22
CA LEU A 126 -17.01 9.61 -2.91
C LEU A 126 -15.62 10.14 -2.56
N ALA A 127 -14.67 10.12 -3.50
CA ALA A 127 -13.28 10.49 -3.25
C ALA A 127 -13.15 11.93 -2.71
N ASP A 128 -14.00 12.85 -3.17
CA ASP A 128 -14.03 14.26 -2.74
C ASP A 128 -14.49 14.46 -1.28
N LEU A 129 -14.97 13.42 -0.60
CA LEU A 129 -15.47 13.47 0.78
C LEU A 129 -14.44 13.04 1.83
N PHE A 130 -13.23 12.63 1.43
CA PHE A 130 -12.22 12.04 2.30
C PHE A 130 -10.85 12.71 2.18
#